data_AF-A0A223NW98-F1
#
_entry.id   AF-A0A223NW98-F1
#
_cell.length_a   1.000
_cell.length_b   1.000
_cell.length_c   1.000
_cell.angle_alpha   90.00
_cell.angle_beta   90.00
_cell.angle_gamma   90.00
#
_symmetry.space_group_name_H-M   'P 1'
#
loop_
_entity.id
_entity.type
_entity.pdbx_description
1 polymer ?
#
loop_
_entity_poly.entity_id
_entity_poly.type
_entity_poly.pdbx_seq_one_letter_code
_entity_poly.pdbx_strand_id
1 'polypeptide(L)'
;MEIRYGKEQNQEGFFGYSNKIDEMNNFAEKRYQLTPYNIAVDVFRAENKTFYMDDFEYLGWKPYALKGVNIHKIPGEHNTIFKSPNDKVFAKVLQKCLDDAVKR
;
A
#
# COMPACT_ATOMS: atom_id res chain seq x y z
N MET A 1 17.18 -8.67 -43.66
CA MET A 1 16.96 -9.06 -42.25
C MET A 1 16.05 -7.98 -41.68
N GLU A 2 14.74 -8.20 -41.72
CA GLU A 2 13.73 -7.21 -41.32
C GLU A 2 13.69 -7.09 -39.80
N ILE A 3 13.70 -5.84 -39.33
CA ILE A 3 13.62 -5.47 -37.92
C ILE A 3 12.17 -5.70 -37.49
N ARG A 4 11.90 -6.84 -36.84
CA ARG A 4 10.54 -7.30 -36.49
C ARG A 4 10.01 -6.71 -35.18
N TYR A 5 10.03 -5.38 -34.97
CA TYR A 5 9.22 -4.78 -33.90
C TYR A 5 8.72 -3.41 -34.34
N GLY A 6 7.41 -3.34 -34.63
CA GLY A 6 6.70 -2.12 -34.97
C GLY A 6 6.67 -1.14 -33.78
N LYS A 7 6.54 0.15 -34.10
CA LYS A 7 6.46 1.27 -33.16
C LYS A 7 5.16 1.23 -32.34
N GLU A 8 5.06 0.34 -31.35
CA GLU A 8 4.15 0.46 -30.21
C GLU A 8 4.45 -0.66 -29.21
N GLN A 9 5.08 -0.30 -28.09
CA GLN A 9 5.32 -1.24 -26.98
C GLN A 9 4.05 -1.33 -26.11
N ASN A 10 2.96 -1.84 -26.68
CA ASN A 10 1.80 -2.30 -25.93
C ASN A 10 2.07 -3.75 -25.49
N GLN A 11 2.99 -3.93 -24.54
CA GLN A 11 3.01 -5.16 -23.76
C GLN A 11 2.37 -4.83 -22.41
N GLU A 12 1.29 -5.53 -22.08
CA GLU A 12 0.68 -5.49 -20.76
C GLU A 12 1.72 -5.99 -19.75
N GLY A 13 2.04 -5.14 -18.76
CA GLY A 13 2.88 -5.50 -17.63
C GLY A 13 2.18 -6.55 -16.75
N PHE A 14 2.89 -7.04 -15.73
CA PHE A 14 2.46 -8.14 -14.85
C PHE A 14 1.08 -7.92 -14.17
N PHE A 15 0.60 -6.68 -14.10
CA PHE A 15 -0.73 -6.31 -13.57
C PHE A 15 -1.69 -5.68 -14.60
N GLY A 16 -1.42 -5.77 -15.91
CA GLY A 16 -2.28 -5.21 -16.96
C GLY A 16 -2.13 -3.69 -17.17
N TYR A 17 -1.13 -3.05 -16.56
CA TYR A 17 -0.76 -1.66 -16.85
C TYR A 17 0.22 -1.60 -18.02
N SER A 18 0.27 -0.48 -18.74
CA SER A 18 1.35 -0.25 -19.71
C SER A 18 2.70 -0.30 -18.99
N ASN A 19 3.71 -0.97 -19.54
CA ASN A 19 5.07 -1.08 -18.97
C ASN A 19 5.62 0.25 -18.40
N LYS A 20 5.28 1.38 -19.02
CA LYS A 20 5.72 2.71 -18.57
C LYS A 20 5.23 3.10 -17.17
N ILE A 21 4.01 2.71 -16.78
CA ILE A 21 3.47 3.03 -15.45
C ILE A 21 4.27 2.32 -14.37
N ASP A 22 4.52 1.02 -14.57
CA ASP A 22 5.30 0.20 -13.63
C ASP A 22 6.74 0.71 -13.52
N GLU A 23 7.35 1.09 -14.64
CA GLU A 23 8.68 1.71 -14.65
C GLU A 23 8.73 3.01 -13.85
N MET A 24 7.74 3.90 -14.03
CA MET A 24 7.70 5.18 -13.33
C MET A 24 7.40 5.00 -11.83
N ASN A 25 6.54 4.06 -11.45
CA ASN A 25 6.30 3.70 -10.05
C ASN A 25 7.58 3.19 -9.39
N ASN A 26 8.28 2.25 -10.03
CA ASN A 26 9.56 1.72 -9.56
C ASN A 26 10.63 2.83 -9.45
N PHE A 27 10.65 3.77 -10.41
CA PHE A 27 11.57 4.91 -10.39
C PHE A 27 11.30 5.83 -9.19
N ALA A 28 10.03 6.13 -8.92
CA ALA A 28 9.60 6.97 -7.81
C ALA A 28 9.89 6.30 -6.46
N GLU A 29 9.53 5.01 -6.31
CA GLU A 29 9.77 4.23 -5.10
C GLU A 29 11.25 4.24 -4.70
N LYS A 30 12.15 3.97 -5.64
CA LYS A 30 13.61 3.93 -5.38
C LYS A 30 14.21 5.28 -4.99
N ARG A 31 13.55 6.39 -5.31
CA ARG A 31 14.07 7.76 -5.09
C ARG A 31 13.40 8.47 -3.92
N TYR A 32 12.24 7.99 -3.51
CA TYR A 32 11.53 8.58 -2.39
C TYR A 32 12.24 8.22 -1.08
N GLN A 33 12.74 9.23 -0.39
CA GLN A 33 13.38 9.07 0.91
C GLN A 33 12.40 9.50 2.00
N LEU A 34 11.91 8.52 2.74
CA LEU A 34 11.04 8.76 3.87
C LEU A 34 11.87 9.36 5.03
N THR A 35 11.41 10.48 5.58
CA THR A 35 12.02 11.13 6.75
C THR A 35 11.03 11.12 7.92
N PRO A 36 11.48 11.25 9.17
CA PRO A 36 10.55 11.36 10.28
C PRO A 36 9.69 12.63 10.21
N TYR A 37 8.39 12.50 10.52
CA TYR A 37 7.41 13.58 10.50
C TYR A 37 6.61 13.61 11.80
N ASN A 38 6.23 14.81 12.24
CA ASN A 38 5.44 15.04 13.45
C ASN A 38 3.94 14.74 13.26
N ILE A 39 3.64 13.51 12.82
CA ILE A 39 2.30 13.02 12.49
C ILE A 39 2.01 11.72 13.24
N ALA A 40 0.73 11.43 13.43
CA ALA A 40 0.26 10.09 13.78
C ALA A 40 -0.20 9.40 12.49
N VAL A 41 0.03 8.09 12.37
CA VAL A 41 -0.34 7.32 11.18
C VAL A 41 -1.28 6.19 11.58
N ASP A 42 -2.44 6.12 10.94
CA ASP A 42 -3.37 4.99 11.03
C ASP A 42 -3.04 3.99 9.91
N VAL A 43 -2.63 2.79 10.28
CA VAL A 43 -2.22 1.72 9.36
C VAL A 43 -3.26 0.61 9.38
N PHE A 44 -3.94 0.40 8.26
CA PHE A 44 -4.85 -0.72 8.05
C PHE A 44 -4.05 -1.94 7.59
N ARG A 45 -3.78 -2.87 8.51
CA ARG A 45 -2.89 -4.00 8.28
C ARG A 45 -3.69 -5.27 8.04
N ALA A 46 -3.39 -5.96 6.94
CA ALA A 46 -3.89 -7.31 6.68
C ALA A 46 -3.43 -8.29 7.77
N GLU A 47 -4.32 -9.18 8.23
CA GLU A 47 -3.97 -10.17 9.26
C GLU A 47 -3.12 -11.32 8.70
N ASN A 48 -3.34 -11.72 7.45
CA ASN A 48 -2.62 -12.81 6.83
C ASN A 48 -1.31 -12.29 6.22
N LYS A 49 -0.20 -12.78 6.75
CA LYS A 49 1.14 -12.54 6.21
C LYS A 49 1.39 -13.48 5.02
N THR A 50 1.56 -12.91 3.83
CA THR A 50 1.84 -13.67 2.59
C THR A 50 3.33 -13.81 2.28
N PHE A 51 4.17 -12.95 2.86
CA PHE A 51 5.62 -12.93 2.63
C PHE A 51 6.37 -12.60 3.92
N TYR A 52 7.66 -12.90 3.98
CA TYR A 52 8.50 -12.47 5.09
C TYR A 52 8.57 -10.93 5.16
N MET A 53 8.65 -10.42 6.39
CA MET A 53 8.71 -8.99 6.69
C MET A 53 9.31 -8.83 8.07
N ASP A 54 10.31 -7.96 8.20
CA ASP A 54 11.08 -7.72 9.42
C ASP A 54 10.21 -7.14 10.53
N ASP A 55 9.38 -6.14 10.20
CA ASP A 55 8.44 -5.52 11.12
C ASP A 55 7.00 -5.73 10.63
N PHE A 56 6.42 -6.88 10.95
CA PHE A 56 5.01 -7.12 10.67
C PHE A 56 4.09 -6.34 11.62
N GLU A 57 4.59 -5.87 12.76
CA GLU A 57 3.75 -5.18 13.74
C GLU A 57 3.36 -3.79 13.23
N TYR A 58 4.34 -2.99 12.81
CA TYR A 58 4.15 -1.60 12.39
C TYR A 58 4.46 -1.35 10.92
N LEU A 59 4.82 -2.39 10.14
CA LEU A 59 5.12 -2.30 8.72
C LEU A 59 6.21 -1.24 8.41
N GLY A 60 7.14 -1.01 9.34
CA GLY A 60 8.23 -0.06 9.16
C GLY A 60 7.87 1.41 9.46
N TRP A 61 6.67 1.71 9.93
CA TRP A 61 6.25 3.10 10.20
C TRP A 61 6.82 3.73 11.47
N LYS A 62 7.27 2.90 12.43
CA LYS A 62 7.73 3.34 13.75
C LYS A 62 8.78 4.47 13.72
N PRO A 63 9.83 4.41 12.88
CA PRO A 63 10.83 5.47 12.82
C PRO A 63 10.32 6.80 12.26
N TYR A 64 9.18 6.80 11.56
CA TYR A 64 8.73 7.94 10.75
C TYR A 64 7.53 8.69 11.32
N ALA A 65 6.63 8.02 12.05
CA ALA A 65 5.43 8.62 12.62
C ALA A 65 5.67 9.07 14.08
N LEU A 66 6.19 10.28 14.29
CA LEU A 66 6.67 10.72 15.60
C LEU A 66 5.55 10.88 16.66
N LYS A 67 4.28 11.03 16.25
CA LYS A 67 3.13 11.04 17.18
C LYS A 67 2.52 9.65 17.38
N GLY A 68 3.15 8.60 16.84
CA GLY A 68 2.73 7.21 17.01
C GLY A 68 2.07 6.60 15.78
N VAL A 69 1.91 5.27 15.85
CA VAL A 69 1.31 4.45 14.80
C VAL A 69 0.13 3.69 15.40
N ASN A 70 -1.06 3.84 14.79
CA ASN A 70 -2.26 3.13 15.19
C ASN A 70 -2.51 1.98 14.21
N ILE A 71 -2.49 0.74 14.69
CA ILE A 71 -2.71 -0.43 13.83
C ILE A 71 -4.18 -0.87 13.87
N HIS A 72 -4.78 -0.96 12.70
CA HIS A 72 -6.13 -1.42 12.46
C HIS A 72 -6.11 -2.74 11.70
N LYS A 73 -6.43 -3.85 12.35
CA LYS A 73 -6.35 -5.18 11.73
C LYS A 73 -7.54 -5.41 10.80
N ILE A 74 -7.26 -5.82 9.56
CA ILE A 74 -8.27 -6.14 8.55
C ILE A 74 -8.09 -7.61 8.14
N PRO A 75 -9.17 -8.41 8.12
CA PRO A 75 -9.09 -9.80 7.68
C PRO A 75 -8.62 -9.91 6.22
N GLY A 76 -7.98 -11.03 5.88
CA GLY A 76 -7.42 -11.30 4.55
C GLY A 76 -5.94 -10.98 4.44
N GLU A 77 -5.45 -10.90 3.20
CA GLU A 77 -4.08 -10.55 2.85
C GLU A 77 -4.03 -9.27 2.00
N HIS A 78 -2.83 -8.78 1.67
CA HIS A 78 -2.59 -7.52 0.97
C HIS A 78 -3.52 -7.23 -0.22
N ASN A 79 -3.75 -8.22 -1.08
CA ASN A 79 -4.57 -8.09 -2.31
C ASN A 79 -6.07 -8.29 -2.09
N THR A 80 -6.50 -8.65 -0.88
CA THR A 80 -7.89 -8.99 -0.53
C THR A 80 -8.46 -8.14 0.58
N ILE A 81 -7.68 -7.28 1.26
CA ILE A 81 -8.21 -6.42 2.35
C ILE A 81 -9.36 -5.51 1.89
N PHE A 82 -9.40 -5.13 0.61
CA PHE A 82 -10.44 -4.29 0.02
C PHE A 82 -11.50 -5.07 -0.77
N LYS A 83 -11.39 -6.40 -0.84
CA LYS A 83 -12.32 -7.25 -1.59
C LYS A 83 -13.31 -7.92 -0.66
N SER A 84 -14.46 -8.31 -1.19
CA SER A 84 -15.42 -9.10 -0.43
C SER A 84 -14.77 -10.39 0.09
N PRO A 85 -15.02 -10.79 1.35
CA PRO A 85 -15.94 -10.18 2.33
C PRO A 85 -15.32 -9.10 3.24
N ASN A 86 -14.04 -8.74 3.04
CA ASN A 86 -13.29 -7.85 3.93
C ASN A 86 -13.60 -6.37 3.69
N ASP A 87 -14.05 -6.02 2.50
CA ASP A 87 -14.50 -4.68 2.08
C ASP A 87 -15.43 -4.00 3.12
N LYS A 88 -16.43 -4.72 3.62
CA LYS A 88 -17.37 -4.21 4.63
C LYS A 88 -16.72 -4.00 5.99
N VAL A 89 -15.76 -4.85 6.36
CA VAL A 89 -15.02 -4.72 7.61
C VAL A 89 -14.10 -3.50 7.51
N PHE A 90 -13.33 -3.41 6.43
CA PHE A 90 -12.47 -2.27 6.13
C PHE A 90 -13.24 -0.94 6.19
N ALA A 91 -14.39 -0.85 5.51
CA ALA A 91 -15.20 0.36 5.49
C ALA A 91 -15.65 0.81 6.89
N LYS A 92 -16.06 -0.13 7.75
CA LYS A 92 -16.46 0.18 9.14
C LYS A 92 -15.28 0.70 9.97
N VAL A 93 -14.11 0.08 9.83
CA VAL A 93 -12.93 0.47 10.58
C VAL A 93 -12.44 1.84 10.11
N LEU A 94 -12.40 2.08 8.79
CA LEU A 94 -12.08 3.38 8.21
C LEU A 94 -13.04 4.47 8.70
N GLN A 95 -14.35 4.21 8.66
CA GLN A 95 -15.34 5.19 9.13
C GLN A 95 -15.11 5.55 10.60
N LYS A 96 -14.83 4.56 11.45
CA LYS A 96 -14.50 4.81 12.85
C LYS A 96 -13.25 5.68 13.01
N CYS A 97 -12.20 5.42 12.24
CA CYS A 97 -10.98 6.24 12.28
C CYS A 97 -11.27 7.70 11.89
N LEU A 98 -12.09 7.92 10.86
CA LEU A 98 -12.48 9.25 10.41
C LEU A 98 -13.35 9.96 11.46
N ASP A 99 -14.34 9.27 12.03
CA ASP A 99 -15.20 9.81 13.09
C ASP A 99 -14.39 10.21 14.34
N ASP A 100 -13.38 9.41 14.70
CA ASP A 100 -12.49 9.69 15.82
C ASP A 100 -11.53 10.85 15.49
N ALA A 101 -11.06 10.95 14.25
CA ALA A 101 -10.16 12.01 13.80
C ALA A 101 -10.82 13.40 13.83
N VAL A 102 -12.11 13.50 13.49
CA VAL A 102 -12.86 14.77 13.52
C VAL A 102 -13.13 15.27 14.94
N LYS A 103 -13.03 14.38 15.95
CA LYS A 103 -13.23 14.73 17.37
C LYS A 103 -11.94 15.15 18.09
N ARG A 104 -10.78 15.03 17.45
CA ARG A 104 -9.46 15.39 17.99
C ARG A 104 -9.12 16.83 17.66
#